data_AF-A0A3D8L2B8-F1
#
_entry.id   AF-A0A3D8L2B8-F1
#
_cell.length_a   1.000
_cell.length_b   1.000
_cell.length_c   1.000
_cell.angle_alpha   90.00
_cell.angle_beta   90.00
_cell.angle_gamma   90.00
#
_symmetry.space_group_name_H-M   'P 1'
#
loop_
_entity.id
_entity.type
_entity.pdbx_description
1 polymer ?
#
loop_
_entity_poly.entity_id
_entity_poly.type
_entity_poly.pdbx_seq_one_letter_code
_entity_poly.pdbx_strand_id
1 'polypeptide(L)' 'MVTAGSVAVLFSAFFEYIEGWYNRKRRHSALGYLTPCQYEGLLYNQAVAA' A
#
# COMPACT_ATOMS: atom_id res chain seq x y z
N MET A 1 -27.72 -1.73 17.89
CA MET A 1 -26.52 -1.66 18.75
C MET A 1 -25.38 -2.28 17.96
N VAL A 2 -24.37 -1.52 17.55
CA VAL A 2 -23.17 -2.07 16.90
C VAL A 2 -22.38 -2.79 17.98
N THR A 3 -22.38 -4.11 17.98
CA THR A 3 -21.61 -4.91 18.94
C THR A 3 -20.11 -4.69 18.72
N ALA A 4 -19.33 -4.63 19.80
CA ALA A 4 -17.87 -4.39 19.74
C ALA A 4 -17.12 -5.35 18.78
N GLY A 5 -17.63 -6.57 18.59
CA GLY A 5 -17.12 -7.53 17.62
C GLY A 5 -17.22 -7.07 16.15
N SER A 6 -18.22 -6.25 15.80
CA SER A 6 -18.39 -5.71 14.44
C SER A 6 -17.33 -4.65 14.08
N VAL A 7 -16.88 -3.85 15.05
CA VAL A 7 -15.87 -2.80 14.79
C VAL A 7 -14.49 -3.43 14.59
N ALA A 8 -14.16 -4.48 15.35
CA ALA A 8 -12.87 -5.17 15.23
C ALA A 8 -12.68 -5.84 13.86
N VAL A 9 -13.71 -6.50 13.33
CA VAL A 9 -13.65 -7.10 11.97
C VAL A 9 -13.60 -6.03 10.87
N LEU A 10 -14.34 -4.93 11.02
CA LEU A 10 -14.28 -3.80 10.08
C LEU A 10 -12.90 -3.16 10.04
N PHE A 11 -12.29 -2.96 11.22
CA PHE A 11 -10.97 -2.37 11.31
C PHE A 11 -9.91 -3.27 10.67
N SER A 12 -9.98 -4.59 10.88
CA SER A 12 -9.08 -5.55 10.24
C SER A 12 -9.23 -5.55 8.72
N ALA A 13 -10.46 -5.60 8.20
CA ALA A 13 -10.70 -5.56 6.76
C ALA A 13 -10.22 -4.24 6.13
N PHE A 14 -10.40 -3.13 6.84
CA PHE A 14 -9.94 -1.82 6.38
C PHE A 14 -8.41 -1.72 6.38
N PHE A 15 -7.76 -2.25 7.42
CA PHE A 15 -6.31 -2.32 7.51
C PHE A 15 -5.71 -3.15 6.38
N GLU A 16 -6.23 -4.35 6.14
CA GLU A 16 -5.81 -5.20 5.01
C GLU A 16 -6.01 -4.51 3.66
N TYR A 17 -7.12 -3.81 3.48
CA TYR A 17 -7.37 -3.04 2.26
C TYR A 17 -6.36 -1.91 2.09
N ILE A 18 -6.05 -1.15 3.15
CA ILE A 18 -5.10 -0.05 3.09
C ILE A 18 -3.69 -0.54 2.78
N GLU A 19 -3.20 -1.51 3.55
CA GLU A 19 -1.81 -1.98 3.41
C GLU A 19 -1.62 -2.87 2.17
N GLY A 20 -2.54 -3.80 1.93
CA GLY A 20 -2.41 -4.76 0.86
C GLY A 20 -2.77 -4.20 -0.52
N TRP A 21 -3.76 -3.32 -0.62
CA TRP A 21 -4.32 -2.92 -1.93
C TRP A 21 -4.18 -1.42 -2.22
N TYR A 22 -4.59 -0.56 -1.29
CA TYR A 22 -4.64 0.87 -1.52
C TYR A 22 -3.23 1.47 -1.66
N ASN A 23 -2.34 1.24 -0.69
CA ASN A 23 -0.97 1.77 -0.72
C ASN A 23 -0.19 1.26 -1.94
N ARG A 24 -0.33 -0.02 -2.29
CA ARG A 24 0.34 -0.62 -3.46
C ARG A 24 -0.07 -0.02 -4.80
N LYS A 25 -1.30 0.48 -4.93
CA LYS A 25 -1.81 1.08 -6.19
C LYS A 25 -1.78 2.60 -6.20
N ARG A 26 -1.61 3.24 -5.04
CA ARG A 26 -1.61 4.70 -4.93
C ARG A 26 -0.36 5.28 -5.57
N ARG A 27 -0.54 6.28 -6.44
CA ARG A 27 0.58 7.08 -6.96
C ARG A 27 0.95 8.12 -5.92
N HIS A 28 2.23 8.18 -5.55
CA HIS A 28 2.73 9.11 -4.55
C HIS A 28 3.51 10.22 -5.24
N SER A 29 3.16 11.49 -4.97
CA SER A 29 3.89 12.65 -5.50
C SER A 29 5.36 12.64 -5.06
N ALA A 30 5.64 12.17 -3.83
CA ALA A 30 7.01 11.97 -3.33
C ALA A 30 7.81 10.91 -4.13
N LEU A 31 7.13 9.95 -4.75
CA LEU A 31 7.74 8.94 -5.64
C LEU A 31 7.67 9.35 -7.12
N GLY A 32 7.41 10.63 -7.42
CA GLY A 32 7.28 11.11 -8.80
C GLY A 32 6.01 10.64 -9.51
N TYR A 33 4.91 10.46 -8.76
CA TYR A 33 3.65 9.87 -9.23
C TYR A 33 3.78 8.41 -9.69
N LEU A 34 4.75 7.68 -9.15
CA LEU A 34 4.85 6.23 -9.31
C LEU A 34 4.12 5.51 -8.18
N THR A 35 3.68 4.29 -8.46
CA THR A 35 3.23 3.38 -7.40
C THR A 35 4.42 2.79 -6.66
N PRO A 36 4.27 2.33 -5.40
CA PRO A 36 5.37 1.72 -4.66
C PRO A 36 6.02 0.56 -5.41
N CYS A 37 5.23 -0.32 -6.06
CA CYS A 37 5.81 -1.43 -6.81
C CYS A 37 6.63 -0.99 -8.03
N GLN A 38 6.23 0.10 -8.68
CA GLN A 38 6.99 0.67 -9.80
C GLN A 38 8.29 1.31 -9.31
N TYR A 39 8.22 2.02 -8.19
CA TYR A 39 9.38 2.64 -7.55
C TYR A 39 10.40 1.59 -7.07
N GLU A 40 9.94 0.51 -6.43
CA GLU A 40 10.79 -0.62 -6.04
C GLU A 40 11.47 -1.27 -7.26
N GLY A 41 10.76 -1.46 -8.36
CA GLY A 41 11.33 -1.98 -9.60
C GLY A 41 12.43 -1.06 -10.18
N LEU A 42 12.23 0.25 -10.12
CA LEU A 42 13.26 1.22 -10.52
C LEU A 42 14.47 1.17 -9.60
N LEU A 43 14.27 1.06 -8.27
CA LEU A 43 15.37 0.94 -7.32
C LEU A 43 16.19 -0.34 -7.57
N TYR A 44 15.52 -1.47 -7.79
CA TYR A 44 16.19 -2.73 -8.10
C TYR A 44 17.01 -2.64 -9.40
N ASN A 45 16.43 -2.09 -10.47
CA ASN A 45 17.14 -1.94 -11.75
C ASN A 45 18.35 -1.00 -11.65
N GLN A 46 18.26 0.07 -10.85
CA GLN A 46 19.40 0.96 -10.58
C GLN A 46 20.52 0.24 -9.82
N ALA A 47 20.17 -0.61 -8.84
CA ALA A 47 21.15 -1.38 -8.08
C ALA A 47 21.88 -2.45 -8.90
N VAL A 48 21.22 -3.03 -9.92
CA VAL A 48 21.81 -4.03 -10.83
C VAL A 48 22.69 -3.39 -11.92
N ALA A 49 22.40 -2.14 -12.29
CA ALA A 49 23.13 -1.42 -13.33
C ALA A 49 24.40 -0.70 -12.82
N ALA A 50 24.61 -0.63 -11.51
CA ALA A 50 25.76 -0.03 -10.84
C ALA A 50 26.81 -1.10 -10.48
#